data_AF-A0A7V3XAR7-F1
#
_entry.id   AF-A0A7V3XAR7-F1
#
_cell.length_a   1.000
_cell.length_b   1.000
_cell.length_c   1.000
_cell.angle_alpha   90.00
_cell.angle_beta   90.00
_cell.angle_gamma   90.00
#
_symmetry.space_group_name_H-M   'P 1'
#
loop_
_entity.id
_entity.type
_entity.pdbx_description
1 polymer ?
#
loop_
_entity_poly.entity_id
_entity_poly.type
_entity_poly.pdbx_seq_one_letter_code
_entity_poly.pdbx_strand_id
1 'polypeptide(L)'
;MSKAAPDFYRLLADMKQTVRKSMYPIKTTYTWQPYPKATGEDTPVWVRGMRRGFVTIVTYREKLYALSVSHVVVPTAKDLHEEKIRLKDDLSIEIYVGNTPTVLDKWILDQVEEVAVFRIPASLSVSPLTYALGDSDKLELKDMIIVVAPRDLRIGSITSLHGEDPIKDLELGTPQNTFLTDVPVMPGFSGSLVFAISKSTPFIVGLAEGIYIKQHQGSEGRIEEDFQSVMIRINKFKELIDEKSTSTF
;
A
#
# COMPACT_ATOMS: atom_id res chain seq x y z
N MET A 1 18.95 19.59 -29.19
CA MET A 1 18.10 18.62 -28.48
C MET A 1 18.63 18.49 -27.05
N SER A 2 17.78 18.68 -26.04
CA SER A 2 18.16 18.72 -24.61
C SER A 2 18.60 17.34 -24.10
N LYS A 3 19.74 17.27 -23.38
CA LYS A 3 20.26 16.05 -22.72
C LYS A 3 19.37 15.56 -21.56
N ALA A 4 18.41 16.36 -21.08
CA ALA A 4 17.61 16.05 -19.89
C ALA A 4 16.54 14.97 -20.11
N ALA A 5 15.95 14.87 -21.31
CA ALA A 5 14.92 13.86 -21.60
C ALA A 5 15.49 12.42 -21.60
N PRO A 6 16.65 12.13 -22.22
CA PRO A 6 17.29 10.82 -22.12
C PRO A 6 17.56 10.35 -20.69
N ASP A 7 17.96 11.26 -19.79
CA ASP A 7 18.32 10.91 -18.42
C ASP A 7 17.09 10.57 -17.57
N PHE A 8 15.96 11.26 -17.79
CA PHE A 8 14.70 10.95 -17.12
C PHE A 8 14.16 9.57 -17.52
N TYR A 9 14.15 9.22 -18.81
CA TYR A 9 13.68 7.89 -19.23
C TYR A 9 14.57 6.75 -18.73
N ARG A 10 15.89 6.99 -18.62
CA ARG A 10 16.81 6.04 -17.99
C ARG A 10 16.48 5.85 -16.52
N LEU A 11 16.22 6.93 -15.78
CA LEU A 11 15.78 6.86 -14.39
C LEU A 11 14.51 6.00 -14.25
N LEU A 12 13.50 6.19 -15.09
CA LEU A 12 12.27 5.38 -15.05
C LEU A 12 12.53 3.90 -15.32
N ALA A 13 13.40 3.58 -16.28
CA ALA A 13 13.78 2.20 -16.60
C ALA A 13 14.52 1.54 -15.42
N ASP A 14 15.46 2.26 -14.81
CA ASP A 14 16.23 1.81 -13.65
C ASP A 14 15.32 1.60 -12.44
N MET A 15 14.37 2.51 -12.20
CA MET A 15 13.35 2.37 -11.15
C MET A 15 12.54 1.11 -11.35
N LYS A 16 12.01 0.87 -12.55
CA LYS A 16 11.22 -0.34 -12.85
C LYS A 16 12.04 -1.61 -12.65
N GLN A 17 13.30 -1.64 -13.10
CA GLN A 17 14.17 -2.79 -12.94
C GLN A 17 14.49 -3.07 -11.46
N THR A 18 14.77 -2.02 -10.69
CA THR A 18 15.11 -2.12 -9.27
C THR A 18 13.90 -2.58 -8.47
N VAL A 19 12.74 -1.96 -8.68
CA VAL A 19 11.47 -2.36 -8.03
C VAL A 19 11.15 -3.82 -8.33
N ARG A 20 11.31 -4.28 -9.57
CA ARG A 20 11.05 -5.69 -9.93
C ARG A 20 11.90 -6.70 -9.17
N LYS A 21 13.08 -6.33 -8.65
CA LYS A 21 13.97 -7.23 -7.88
C LYS A 21 13.64 -7.26 -6.38
N SER A 22 12.97 -6.24 -5.88
CA SER A 22 12.76 -6.02 -4.44
C SER A 22 11.29 -6.01 -4.02
N MET A 23 10.38 -5.99 -4.99
CA MET A 23 8.95 -6.07 -4.79
C MET A 23 8.41 -7.44 -5.21
N TYR A 24 7.64 -8.04 -4.33
CA TYR A 24 7.12 -9.39 -4.48
C TYR A 24 5.59 -9.36 -4.47
N PRO A 25 4.93 -10.17 -5.31
CA PRO A 25 3.51 -10.41 -5.14
C PRO A 25 3.28 -11.10 -3.79
N ILE A 26 2.36 -10.56 -3.01
CA ILE A 26 1.92 -11.17 -1.76
C ILE A 26 0.58 -11.87 -2.02
N LYS A 27 0.44 -13.07 -1.44
CA LYS A 27 -0.79 -13.84 -1.45
C LYS A 27 -1.18 -14.12 0.00
N THR A 28 -2.32 -13.61 0.38
CA THR A 28 -2.89 -13.85 1.70
C THR A 28 -4.05 -14.83 1.55
N THR A 29 -4.04 -15.90 2.33
CA THR A 29 -5.19 -16.81 2.44
C THR A 29 -5.71 -16.81 3.86
N TYR A 30 -7.03 -16.80 4.01
CA TYR A 30 -7.71 -16.80 5.30
C TYR A 30 -9.03 -17.56 5.16
N THR A 31 -9.54 -18.08 6.27
CA THR A 31 -10.89 -18.62 6.34
C THR A 31 -11.76 -17.73 7.22
N TRP A 32 -12.97 -17.42 6.75
CA TRP A 32 -13.91 -16.55 7.45
C TRP A 32 -15.30 -17.17 7.47
N GLN A 33 -16.14 -16.75 8.40
CA GLN A 33 -17.52 -17.24 8.54
C GLN A 33 -18.48 -16.04 8.59
N PRO A 34 -19.39 -15.88 7.62
CA PRO A 34 -20.50 -14.92 7.74
C PRO A 34 -21.42 -15.33 8.89
N TYR A 35 -22.02 -14.35 9.59
CA TYR A 35 -23.04 -14.68 10.57
C TYR A 35 -24.34 -15.17 9.88
N PRO A 36 -25.10 -16.11 10.49
CA PRO A 36 -26.26 -16.76 9.87
C PRO A 36 -27.36 -15.83 9.33
N LYS A 37 -27.47 -14.59 9.86
CA LYS A 37 -28.49 -13.63 9.41
C LYS A 37 -28.27 -13.13 7.97
N ALA A 38 -27.07 -13.28 7.43
CA ALA A 38 -26.75 -12.86 6.06
C ALA A 38 -27.23 -13.86 5.00
N THR A 39 -27.33 -15.16 5.34
CA THR A 39 -27.54 -16.24 4.36
C THR A 39 -28.90 -16.92 4.46
N GLY A 40 -29.64 -16.72 5.56
CA GLY A 40 -30.89 -17.44 5.81
C GLY A 40 -30.69 -18.95 6.06
N GLU A 41 -29.44 -19.39 6.23
CA GLU A 41 -29.06 -20.77 6.52
C GLU A 41 -28.78 -20.92 8.01
N ASP A 42 -29.38 -21.94 8.63
CA ASP A 42 -29.24 -22.23 10.07
C ASP A 42 -27.82 -22.70 10.47
N THR A 43 -26.95 -23.00 9.50
CA THR A 43 -25.59 -23.49 9.76
C THR A 43 -24.54 -22.55 9.17
N PRO A 44 -23.69 -21.92 10.01
CA PRO A 44 -22.70 -20.99 9.50
C PRO A 44 -21.57 -21.73 8.77
N VAL A 45 -21.36 -21.42 7.49
CA VAL A 45 -20.36 -22.07 6.62
C VAL A 45 -19.04 -21.32 6.64
N TRP A 46 -17.92 -22.05 6.78
CA TRP A 46 -16.58 -21.47 6.64
C TRP A 46 -16.23 -21.28 5.17
N VAL A 47 -15.91 -20.05 4.78
CA VAL A 47 -15.55 -19.64 3.43
C VAL A 47 -14.06 -19.33 3.35
N ARG A 48 -13.38 -19.86 2.34
CA ARG A 48 -11.97 -19.55 2.09
C ARG A 48 -11.86 -18.27 1.26
N GLY A 49 -11.14 -17.29 1.79
CA GLY A 49 -10.79 -16.05 1.10
C GLY A 49 -9.35 -16.05 0.61
N MET A 50 -9.09 -15.22 -0.40
CA MET A 50 -7.75 -14.95 -0.90
C MET A 50 -7.63 -13.47 -1.29
N ARG A 51 -6.51 -12.85 -0.90
CA ARG A 51 -6.14 -11.48 -1.30
C ARG A 51 -4.78 -11.46 -1.97
N ARG A 52 -4.58 -10.42 -2.78
CA ARG A 52 -3.36 -10.20 -3.55
C ARG A 52 -3.00 -8.73 -3.52
N GLY A 53 -1.71 -8.46 -3.54
CA GLY A 53 -1.13 -7.13 -3.68
C GLY A 53 0.37 -7.25 -3.81
N PHE A 54 1.08 -6.26 -3.31
CA PHE A 54 2.53 -6.26 -3.28
C PHE A 54 3.09 -6.05 -1.89
N VAL A 55 4.29 -6.59 -1.70
CA VAL A 55 5.15 -6.27 -0.57
C VAL A 55 6.53 -5.92 -1.08
N THR A 56 7.14 -4.91 -0.48
CA THR A 56 8.48 -4.45 -0.86
C THR A 56 9.45 -4.69 0.27
N ILE A 57 10.60 -5.28 -0.05
CA ILE A 57 11.72 -5.44 0.87
C ILE A 57 12.52 -4.13 0.91
N VAL A 58 12.68 -3.55 2.08
CA VAL A 58 13.43 -2.31 2.30
C VAL A 58 14.43 -2.49 3.43
N THR A 59 15.45 -1.64 3.44
CA THR A 59 16.35 -1.48 4.58
C THR A 59 15.96 -0.23 5.35
N TYR A 60 15.74 -0.36 6.66
CA TYR A 60 15.56 0.77 7.57
C TYR A 60 16.31 0.49 8.87
N ARG A 61 17.09 1.46 9.38
CA ARG A 61 17.93 1.29 10.58
C ARG A 61 18.79 0.00 10.54
N GLU A 62 19.43 -0.25 9.40
CA GLU A 62 20.30 -1.42 9.15
C GLU A 62 19.60 -2.79 9.23
N LYS A 63 18.26 -2.81 9.28
CA LYS A 63 17.44 -4.03 9.32
C LYS A 63 16.56 -4.14 8.09
N LEU A 64 16.24 -5.38 7.71
CA LEU A 64 15.36 -5.68 6.59
C LEU A 64 13.90 -5.78 7.06
N TYR A 65 13.02 -5.11 6.33
CA TYR A 65 11.58 -5.16 6.53
C TYR A 65 10.87 -5.40 5.21
N ALA A 66 9.74 -6.11 5.27
CA ALA A 66 8.77 -6.16 4.18
C ALA A 66 7.63 -5.20 4.50
N LEU A 67 7.33 -4.26 3.60
CA LEU A 67 6.27 -3.28 3.77
C LEU A 67 5.11 -3.57 2.81
N SER A 68 3.88 -3.50 3.31
CA SER A 68 2.64 -3.59 2.53
C SER A 68 1.54 -2.76 3.18
N VAL A 69 0.36 -2.72 2.56
CA VAL A 69 -0.84 -2.09 3.12
C VAL A 69 -1.70 -3.13 3.85
N SER A 70 -2.42 -2.71 4.89
CA SER A 70 -3.07 -3.65 5.81
C SER A 70 -4.16 -4.49 5.15
N HIS A 71 -4.98 -3.88 4.28
CA HIS A 71 -6.12 -4.56 3.65
C HIS A 71 -5.73 -5.69 2.70
N VAL A 72 -4.48 -5.73 2.23
CA VAL A 72 -3.94 -6.85 1.44
C VAL A 72 -3.64 -8.05 2.34
N VAL A 73 -3.42 -7.80 3.63
CA VAL A 73 -2.95 -8.76 4.63
C VAL A 73 -4.10 -9.31 5.47
N VAL A 74 -5.07 -8.47 5.83
CA VAL A 74 -6.23 -8.88 6.61
C VAL A 74 -7.48 -8.26 6.00
N PRO A 75 -8.61 -8.99 5.93
CA PRO A 75 -9.88 -8.41 5.49
C PRO A 75 -10.23 -7.19 6.34
N THR A 76 -10.71 -6.11 5.70
CA THR A 76 -11.19 -4.93 6.44
C THR A 76 -12.64 -5.13 6.88
N ALA A 77 -13.09 -4.36 7.88
CA ALA A 77 -14.50 -4.32 8.25
C ALA A 77 -15.41 -3.79 7.13
N LYS A 78 -14.88 -3.08 6.12
CA LYS A 78 -15.66 -2.66 4.93
C LYS A 78 -15.85 -3.79 3.92
N ASP A 79 -14.85 -4.66 3.75
CA ASP A 79 -14.95 -5.86 2.90
C ASP A 79 -15.96 -6.89 3.43
N LEU A 80 -16.26 -6.75 4.71
CA LEU A 80 -17.03 -7.63 5.54
C LEU A 80 -18.25 -6.80 5.93
N HIS A 81 -19.27 -6.70 5.06
CA HIS A 81 -20.48 -5.86 5.21
C HIS A 81 -21.27 -6.00 6.54
N GLU A 82 -20.74 -6.67 7.56
CA GLU A 82 -21.34 -6.92 8.84
C GLU A 82 -20.26 -6.93 9.93
N GLU A 83 -20.53 -6.27 11.06
CA GLU A 83 -19.77 -6.34 12.33
C GLU A 83 -19.71 -7.76 12.95
N LYS A 84 -19.94 -8.81 12.16
CA LYS A 84 -20.28 -10.16 12.61
C LYS A 84 -19.59 -11.22 11.76
N ILE A 85 -18.29 -11.12 11.60
CA ILE A 85 -17.51 -12.16 10.91
C ILE A 85 -16.45 -12.71 11.86
N ARG A 86 -16.33 -14.03 11.88
CA ARG A 86 -15.28 -14.74 12.61
C ARG A 86 -14.20 -15.14 11.61
N LEU A 87 -12.97 -14.69 11.84
CA LEU A 87 -11.79 -15.22 11.17
C LEU A 87 -11.32 -16.47 11.91
N LYS A 88 -10.90 -17.48 11.16
CA LYS A 88 -10.19 -18.63 11.72
C LYS A 88 -8.72 -18.28 11.91
N ASP A 89 -8.06 -18.92 12.89
CA ASP A 89 -6.62 -18.79 13.12
C ASP A 89 -5.80 -19.56 12.06
N ASP A 90 -6.04 -19.27 10.78
CA ASP A 90 -5.36 -19.91 9.64
C ASP A 90 -4.86 -18.90 8.59
N LEU A 91 -4.68 -17.65 9.01
CA LEU A 91 -4.11 -16.60 8.18
C LEU A 91 -2.68 -16.98 7.75
N SER A 92 -2.49 -17.18 6.45
CA SER A 92 -1.18 -17.40 5.83
C SER A 92 -0.85 -16.29 4.87
N ILE A 93 0.37 -15.78 4.96
CA ILE A 93 0.86 -14.62 4.22
C ILE A 93 2.11 -15.07 3.46
N GLU A 94 1.96 -15.26 2.15
CA GLU A 94 2.97 -15.87 1.31
C GLU A 94 3.56 -14.85 0.32
N ILE A 95 4.88 -14.86 0.18
CA ILE A 95 5.59 -14.29 -0.96
C ILE A 95 6.31 -15.39 -1.75
N TYR A 96 6.62 -15.12 -3.00
CA TYR A 96 7.34 -16.06 -3.86
C TYR A 96 8.74 -15.53 -4.15
N VAL A 97 9.76 -16.10 -3.51
CA VAL A 97 11.16 -15.80 -3.80
C VAL A 97 11.64 -16.81 -4.85
N GLY A 98 11.76 -16.36 -6.10
CA GLY A 98 11.88 -17.27 -7.24
C GLY A 98 10.59 -18.08 -7.41
N ASN A 99 10.69 -19.42 -7.30
CA ASN A 99 9.55 -20.33 -7.35
C ASN A 99 9.17 -20.93 -5.99
N THR A 100 9.80 -20.47 -4.90
CA THR A 100 9.60 -21.04 -3.57
C THR A 100 8.63 -20.16 -2.77
N PRO A 101 7.47 -20.70 -2.34
CA PRO A 101 6.58 -19.98 -1.43
C PRO A 101 7.26 -19.83 -0.06
N THR A 102 7.27 -18.61 0.45
CA THR A 102 7.83 -18.26 1.75
C THR A 102 6.74 -17.60 2.59
N VAL A 103 6.45 -18.17 3.74
CA VAL A 103 5.52 -17.58 4.71
C VAL A 103 6.22 -16.48 5.48
N LEU A 104 5.58 -15.31 5.58
CA LEU A 104 6.07 -14.17 6.33
C LEU A 104 5.37 -14.08 7.69
N ASP A 105 6.16 -13.85 8.73
CA ASP A 105 5.64 -13.55 10.05
C ASP A 105 5.27 -12.07 10.13
N LYS A 106 3.99 -11.83 10.44
CA LYS A 106 3.45 -10.50 10.71
C LYS A 106 4.12 -9.90 11.93
N TRP A 107 4.72 -8.72 11.79
CA TRP A 107 5.36 -8.02 12.91
C TRP A 107 4.53 -6.83 13.40
N ILE A 108 4.03 -6.01 12.47
CA ILE A 108 3.12 -4.90 12.73
C ILE A 108 1.95 -5.02 11.76
N LEU A 109 0.74 -4.83 12.27
CA LEU A 109 -0.47 -4.71 11.46
C LEU A 109 -1.37 -3.69 12.14
N ASP A 110 -1.60 -2.59 11.44
CA ASP A 110 -2.46 -1.51 11.87
C ASP A 110 -3.48 -1.24 10.76
N GLN A 111 -4.74 -1.63 10.99
CA GLN A 111 -5.83 -1.44 10.04
C GLN A 111 -6.40 -0.03 10.05
N VAL A 112 -6.15 0.75 11.11
CA VAL A 112 -6.58 2.16 11.17
C VAL A 112 -5.67 3.00 10.27
N GLU A 113 -4.39 2.65 10.27
CA GLU A 113 -3.34 3.38 9.54
C GLU A 113 -3.01 2.75 8.18
N GLU A 114 -3.68 1.64 7.84
CA GLU A 114 -3.43 0.83 6.64
C GLU A 114 -1.98 0.37 6.47
N VAL A 115 -1.29 0.07 7.58
CA VAL A 115 0.11 -0.37 7.60
C VAL A 115 0.23 -1.86 7.90
N ALA A 116 1.04 -2.56 7.09
CA ALA A 116 1.54 -3.90 7.42
C ALA A 116 3.06 -3.97 7.28
N VAL A 117 3.73 -4.45 8.33
CA VAL A 117 5.18 -4.67 8.35
C VAL A 117 5.47 -6.12 8.75
N PHE A 118 6.36 -6.73 8.00
CA PHE A 118 6.82 -8.11 8.20
C PHE A 118 8.31 -8.12 8.53
N ARG A 119 8.69 -9.08 9.38
CA ARG A 119 10.11 -9.42 9.55
C ARG A 119 10.52 -10.38 8.45
N ILE A 120 11.68 -10.11 7.86
CA ILE A 120 12.29 -11.01 6.90
C ILE A 120 13.20 -11.99 7.66
N PRO A 121 12.98 -13.32 7.53
CA PRO A 121 13.88 -14.30 8.11
C PRO A 121 15.32 -14.10 7.60
N ALA A 122 16.31 -14.19 8.47
CA ALA A 122 17.72 -14.01 8.09
C ALA A 122 18.20 -15.05 7.05
N SER A 123 17.52 -16.21 6.98
CA SER A 123 17.76 -17.26 5.99
C SER A 123 17.24 -16.91 4.59
N LEU A 124 16.36 -15.91 4.47
CA LEU A 124 15.73 -15.58 3.20
C LEU A 124 16.68 -14.70 2.36
N SER A 125 17.12 -15.23 1.23
CA SER A 125 17.96 -14.48 0.28
C SER A 125 17.07 -13.56 -0.59
N VAL A 126 16.90 -12.32 -0.13
CA VAL A 126 16.16 -11.27 -0.86
C VAL A 126 17.04 -10.05 -1.08
N SER A 127 16.80 -9.35 -2.18
CA SER A 127 17.47 -8.07 -2.47
C SER A 127 16.59 -6.91 -1.96
N PRO A 128 17.03 -6.14 -0.95
CA PRO A 128 16.30 -4.94 -0.55
C PRO A 128 16.32 -3.90 -1.66
N LEU A 129 15.29 -3.06 -1.67
CA LEU A 129 15.20 -1.93 -2.56
C LEU A 129 16.31 -0.93 -2.25
N THR A 130 16.98 -0.42 -3.29
CA THR A 130 18.14 0.47 -3.14
C THR A 130 17.77 1.93 -2.95
N TYR A 131 16.50 2.30 -3.19
CA TYR A 131 16.02 3.66 -2.97
C TYR A 131 15.75 3.91 -1.49
N ALA A 132 16.13 5.08 -1.01
CA ALA A 132 15.94 5.46 0.37
C ALA A 132 14.46 5.73 0.70
N LEU A 133 14.07 5.42 1.93
CA LEU A 133 12.81 5.92 2.50
C LEU A 133 12.94 7.44 2.68
N GLY A 134 12.07 8.17 2.00
CA GLY A 134 12.01 9.63 2.05
C GLY A 134 11.31 10.16 3.30
N ASP A 135 10.89 11.42 3.22
CA ASP A 135 10.20 12.14 4.28
C ASP A 135 8.88 12.68 3.73
N SER A 136 7.78 11.97 4.01
CA SER A 136 6.46 12.32 3.47
C SER A 136 5.88 13.62 4.04
N ASP A 137 6.41 14.14 5.17
CA ASP A 137 6.01 15.45 5.71
C ASP A 137 6.53 16.63 4.88
N LYS A 138 7.50 16.38 3.99
CA LYS A 138 8.10 17.39 3.11
C LYS A 138 7.48 17.43 1.72
N LEU A 139 6.39 16.70 1.52
CA LEU A 139 5.65 16.73 0.27
C LEU A 139 4.93 18.08 0.13
N GLU A 140 4.94 18.61 -1.08
CA GLU A 140 4.21 19.83 -1.44
C GLU A 140 3.12 19.50 -2.46
N LEU A 141 2.06 20.32 -2.48
CA LEU A 141 1.03 20.22 -3.53
C LEU A 141 1.69 20.37 -4.90
N LYS A 142 1.23 19.56 -5.87
CA LYS A 142 1.78 19.50 -7.24
C LYS A 142 3.18 18.92 -7.36
N ASP A 143 3.79 18.42 -6.28
CA ASP A 143 5.00 17.61 -6.42
C ASP A 143 4.76 16.45 -7.39
N MET A 144 5.73 16.24 -8.28
CA MET A 144 5.70 15.11 -9.21
C MET A 144 5.94 13.83 -8.42
N ILE A 145 5.04 12.87 -8.63
CA ILE A 145 5.17 11.53 -8.08
C ILE A 145 5.19 10.48 -9.18
N ILE A 146 5.79 9.34 -8.86
CA ILE A 146 5.84 8.16 -9.70
C ILE A 146 5.36 6.97 -8.88
N VAL A 147 4.29 6.33 -9.32
CA VAL A 147 3.83 5.06 -8.77
C VAL A 147 4.44 3.93 -9.59
N VAL A 148 5.18 3.02 -8.94
CA VAL A 148 5.86 1.91 -9.61
C VAL A 148 5.38 0.57 -9.03
N ALA A 149 4.86 -0.25 -9.93
CA ALA A 149 4.55 -1.66 -9.73
C ALA A 149 5.52 -2.52 -10.59
N PRO A 150 5.62 -3.84 -10.38
CA PRO A 150 6.61 -4.66 -11.09
C PRO A 150 6.47 -4.65 -12.62
N ARG A 151 5.27 -4.35 -13.14
CA ARG A 151 4.97 -4.34 -14.57
C ARG A 151 4.46 -2.99 -15.09
N ASP A 152 4.07 -2.06 -14.21
CA ASP A 152 3.47 -0.78 -14.57
C ASP A 152 4.18 0.37 -13.86
N LEU A 153 4.18 1.54 -14.49
CA LEU A 153 4.72 2.79 -13.96
C LEU A 153 3.80 3.92 -14.38
N ARG A 154 3.39 4.74 -13.42
CA ARG A 154 2.48 5.86 -13.65
C ARG A 154 3.05 7.12 -13.02
N ILE A 155 2.87 8.25 -13.69
CA ILE A 155 3.39 9.55 -13.27
C ILE A 155 2.19 10.46 -13.07
N GLY A 156 2.25 11.28 -12.03
CA GLY A 156 1.23 12.28 -11.74
C GLY A 156 1.72 13.26 -10.69
N SER A 157 0.79 13.86 -9.98
CA SER A 157 1.06 14.90 -8.99
C SER A 157 0.25 14.71 -7.71
N ILE A 158 0.78 15.29 -6.63
CA ILE A 158 0.07 15.38 -5.36
C ILE A 158 -1.09 16.37 -5.50
N THR A 159 -2.29 15.91 -5.16
CA THR A 159 -3.52 16.71 -5.20
C THR A 159 -3.97 17.17 -3.82
N SER A 160 -3.54 16.49 -2.76
CA SER A 160 -3.78 16.89 -1.37
C SER A 160 -2.73 16.30 -0.43
N LEU A 161 -2.32 17.09 0.56
CA LEU A 161 -1.42 16.67 1.63
C LEU A 161 -2.19 16.07 2.82
N HIS A 162 -1.46 15.38 3.69
CA HIS A 162 -2.02 14.85 4.94
C HIS A 162 -2.51 15.96 5.87
N GLY A 163 -3.68 15.74 6.48
CA GLY A 163 -4.27 16.69 7.43
C GLY A 163 -4.86 17.94 6.78
N GLU A 164 -4.57 18.17 5.49
CA GLU A 164 -5.42 19.00 4.65
C GLU A 164 -6.64 18.17 4.32
N ASP A 165 -7.82 18.74 4.53
CA ASP A 165 -9.10 18.08 4.32
C ASP A 165 -9.65 18.55 2.95
N PRO A 166 -9.15 18.03 1.81
CA PRO A 166 -9.60 18.47 0.49
C PRO A 166 -11.07 18.07 0.23
N ILE A 167 -11.56 17.09 0.98
CA ILE A 167 -12.83 16.41 0.72
C ILE A 167 -13.48 16.14 2.08
N LYS A 168 -14.37 17.05 2.47
CA LYS A 168 -15.22 16.97 3.68
C LYS A 168 -16.08 15.70 3.79
N ASP A 169 -16.08 14.86 2.74
CA ASP A 169 -16.88 13.64 2.60
C ASP A 169 -16.00 12.39 2.38
N LEU A 170 -14.72 12.40 2.82
CA LEU A 170 -14.00 11.14 3.00
C LEU A 170 -14.79 10.33 4.02
N GLU A 171 -15.54 9.34 3.54
CA GLU A 171 -16.33 8.45 4.38
C GLU A 171 -15.48 7.94 5.56
N LEU A 172 -16.16 7.65 6.68
CA LEU A 172 -15.65 6.80 7.75
C LEU A 172 -14.85 5.64 7.14
N GLY A 173 -13.53 5.64 7.31
CA GLY A 173 -12.63 4.57 6.86
C GLY A 173 -11.50 4.94 5.90
N THR A 174 -11.29 6.22 5.54
CA THR A 174 -9.99 6.61 4.95
C THR A 174 -8.93 6.65 6.06
N PRO A 175 -7.75 6.02 5.87
CA PRO A 175 -6.71 6.03 6.89
C PRO A 175 -6.24 7.47 7.16
N GLN A 176 -6.04 7.80 8.44
CA GLN A 176 -5.65 9.16 8.84
C GLN A 176 -4.30 9.57 8.25
N ASN A 177 -3.41 8.61 8.03
CA ASN A 177 -2.07 8.82 7.48
C ASN A 177 -2.01 8.71 5.93
N THR A 178 -2.75 9.57 5.23
CA THR A 178 -2.81 9.52 3.75
C THR A 178 -2.48 10.85 3.08
N PHE A 179 -2.08 10.78 1.81
CA PHE A 179 -2.08 11.90 0.86
C PHE A 179 -2.74 11.44 -0.44
N LEU A 180 -3.27 12.39 -1.21
CA LEU A 180 -4.02 12.09 -2.44
C LEU A 180 -3.28 12.53 -3.68
N THR A 181 -3.54 11.83 -4.79
CA THR A 181 -2.86 12.05 -6.06
C THR A 181 -3.82 11.90 -7.23
N ASP A 182 -3.46 12.47 -8.37
CA ASP A 182 -4.17 12.30 -9.65
C ASP A 182 -3.73 11.05 -10.43
N VAL A 183 -2.77 10.27 -9.89
CA VAL A 183 -2.30 9.05 -10.54
C VAL A 183 -3.40 8.00 -10.46
N PRO A 184 -3.88 7.43 -11.58
CA PRO A 184 -4.89 6.39 -11.50
C PRO A 184 -4.29 5.10 -10.91
N VAL A 185 -4.81 4.58 -9.81
CA VAL A 185 -4.30 3.38 -9.12
C VAL A 185 -5.42 2.34 -8.97
N MET A 186 -5.53 1.39 -9.89
CA MET A 186 -6.62 0.40 -9.86
C MET A 186 -6.40 -0.73 -8.85
N PRO A 187 -7.44 -1.50 -8.47
CA PRO A 187 -7.27 -2.74 -7.73
C PRO A 187 -6.16 -3.62 -8.33
N GLY A 188 -5.27 -4.10 -7.47
CA GLY A 188 -4.05 -4.80 -7.88
C GLY A 188 -2.79 -3.93 -7.86
N PHE A 189 -2.89 -2.63 -7.57
CA PHE A 189 -1.73 -1.77 -7.25
C PHE A 189 -1.44 -1.67 -5.75
N SER A 190 -2.30 -2.17 -4.89
CA SER A 190 -2.16 -2.08 -3.44
C SER A 190 -0.79 -2.61 -2.97
N GLY A 191 -0.04 -1.77 -2.27
CA GLY A 191 1.34 -2.02 -1.86
C GLY A 191 2.41 -1.63 -2.90
N SER A 192 2.05 -1.03 -4.04
CA SER A 192 3.01 -0.47 -5.00
C SER A 192 3.75 0.73 -4.40
N LEU A 193 4.96 1.00 -4.86
CA LEU A 193 5.78 2.07 -4.31
C LEU A 193 5.40 3.42 -4.92
N VAL A 194 5.35 4.45 -4.08
CA VAL A 194 5.17 5.83 -4.50
C VAL A 194 6.47 6.58 -4.26
N PHE A 195 7.02 7.14 -5.33
CA PHE A 195 8.24 7.93 -5.31
C PHE A 195 7.94 9.40 -5.52
N ALA A 196 8.59 10.28 -4.77
CA ALA A 196 8.74 11.69 -5.12
C ALA A 196 10.14 11.93 -5.70
N ILE A 197 10.27 12.84 -6.66
CA ILE A 197 11.57 13.23 -7.21
C ILE A 197 11.96 14.60 -6.66
N SER A 198 13.05 14.63 -5.88
CA SER A 198 13.69 15.88 -5.46
C SER A 198 15.10 15.94 -5.99
N LYS A 199 15.47 17.04 -6.68
CA LYS A 199 16.81 17.25 -7.26
C LYS A 199 17.33 16.03 -8.05
N SER A 200 16.47 15.45 -8.90
CA SER A 200 16.76 14.27 -9.72
C SER A 200 17.02 12.95 -8.97
N THR A 201 16.81 12.92 -7.65
CA THR A 201 16.90 11.68 -6.86
C THR A 201 15.49 11.25 -6.44
N PRO A 202 15.08 10.02 -6.77
CA PRO A 202 13.80 9.49 -6.31
C PRO A 202 13.92 8.99 -4.86
N PHE A 203 12.90 9.28 -4.06
CA PHE A 203 12.76 8.78 -2.69
C PHE A 203 11.38 8.17 -2.51
N ILE A 204 11.27 7.10 -1.71
CA ILE A 204 9.99 6.45 -1.44
C ILE A 204 9.24 7.30 -0.42
N VAL A 205 8.07 7.80 -0.78
CA VAL A 205 7.26 8.67 0.08
C VAL A 205 5.96 8.00 0.53
N GLY A 206 5.60 6.86 -0.06
CA GLY A 206 4.45 6.09 0.37
C GLY A 206 4.27 4.76 -0.34
N LEU A 207 3.17 4.09 0.00
CA LEU A 207 2.65 2.94 -0.71
C LEU A 207 1.25 3.24 -1.25
N ALA A 208 0.96 2.74 -2.45
CA ALA A 208 -0.37 2.87 -3.05
C ALA A 208 -1.39 2.00 -2.30
N GLU A 209 -2.53 2.56 -1.96
CA GLU A 209 -3.63 1.87 -1.29
C GLU A 209 -4.70 1.46 -2.31
N GLY A 210 -5.30 2.44 -3.00
CA GLY A 210 -6.43 2.24 -3.90
C GLY A 210 -6.97 3.53 -4.52
N ILE A 211 -8.17 3.45 -5.10
CA ILE A 211 -8.91 4.58 -5.68
C ILE A 211 -9.96 5.06 -4.68
N TYR A 212 -10.02 6.36 -4.49
CA TYR A 212 -11.16 7.08 -3.96
C TYR A 212 -11.91 7.77 -5.11
N ILE A 213 -13.23 7.55 -5.19
CA ILE A 213 -14.11 8.21 -6.16
C ILE A 213 -14.97 9.21 -5.39
N LYS A 214 -14.76 10.50 -5.62
CA LYS A 214 -15.65 11.54 -5.10
C LYS A 214 -16.80 11.72 -6.07
N GLN A 215 -18.02 11.59 -5.59
CA GLN A 215 -19.20 11.96 -6.36
C GLN A 215 -19.66 13.37 -5.94
N HIS A 216 -19.77 14.29 -6.89
CA HIS A 216 -20.35 15.62 -6.64
C HIS A 216 -21.38 15.98 -7.70
N GLN A 217 -22.31 16.86 -7.32
CA GLN A 217 -23.31 17.36 -8.27
C GLN A 217 -22.68 18.44 -9.14
N GLY A 218 -22.47 18.12 -10.41
CA GLY A 218 -21.96 19.03 -11.43
C GLY A 218 -22.92 20.17 -11.73
N SER A 219 -22.41 21.18 -12.44
CA SER A 219 -23.15 22.42 -12.76
C SER A 219 -24.42 22.21 -13.59
N GLU A 220 -24.54 21.08 -14.28
CA GLU A 220 -25.72 20.67 -15.06
C GLU A 220 -26.66 19.73 -14.31
N GLY A 221 -26.47 19.53 -12.99
CA GLY A 221 -27.26 18.60 -12.18
C GLY A 221 -26.91 17.12 -12.40
N ARG A 222 -25.86 16.82 -13.20
CA ARG A 222 -25.29 15.47 -13.35
C ARG A 222 -24.39 15.14 -12.17
N ILE A 223 -24.31 13.86 -11.80
CA ILE A 223 -23.29 13.39 -10.86
C ILE A 223 -21.97 13.29 -11.64
N GLU A 224 -20.96 14.02 -11.19
CA GLU A 224 -19.57 13.96 -11.67
C GLU A 224 -18.73 13.13 -10.70
N GLU A 225 -17.75 12.41 -11.23
CA GLU A 225 -16.85 11.55 -10.46
C GLU A 225 -15.41 12.05 -10.57
N ASP A 226 -14.82 12.52 -9.46
CA ASP A 226 -13.39 12.80 -9.37
C ASP A 226 -12.65 11.55 -8.90
N PHE A 227 -11.76 11.05 -9.76
CA PHE A 227 -10.88 9.94 -9.43
C PHE A 227 -9.62 10.46 -8.75
N GLN A 228 -9.44 10.10 -7.48
CA GLN A 228 -8.19 10.32 -6.76
C GLN A 228 -7.67 9.01 -6.22
N SER A 229 -6.35 8.87 -6.14
CA SER A 229 -5.75 7.68 -5.55
C SER A 229 -5.16 7.99 -4.19
N VAL A 230 -5.43 7.09 -3.25
CA VAL A 230 -5.01 7.18 -1.85
C VAL A 230 -3.65 6.54 -1.71
N MET A 231 -2.74 7.24 -1.03
CA MET A 231 -1.39 6.78 -0.75
C MET A 231 -1.14 6.79 0.75
N ILE A 232 -0.63 5.68 1.29
CA ILE A 232 -0.21 5.58 2.69
C ILE A 232 1.19 6.18 2.82
N ARG A 233 1.37 7.10 3.77
CA ARG A 233 2.65 7.80 3.94
C ARG A 233 3.74 6.91 4.51
N ILE A 234 4.96 7.05 4.01
CA ILE A 234 6.12 6.28 4.48
C ILE A 234 6.52 6.63 5.92
N ASN A 235 6.25 7.84 6.41
CA ASN A 235 6.64 8.24 7.76
C ASN A 235 5.97 7.38 8.83
N LYS A 236 4.71 7.00 8.64
CA LYS A 236 4.02 6.11 9.57
C LYS A 236 4.62 4.71 9.67
N PHE A 237 5.13 4.17 8.56
CA PHE A 237 5.88 2.90 8.62
C PHE A 237 7.13 3.06 9.49
N LYS A 238 7.87 4.16 9.34
CA LYS A 238 9.07 4.44 10.15
C LYS A 238 8.73 4.61 11.63
N GLU A 239 7.70 5.40 11.94
CA GLU A 239 7.20 5.62 13.31
C GLU A 239 6.84 4.31 13.99
N LEU A 240 5.97 3.50 13.37
CA LEU A 240 5.54 2.22 13.95
C LEU A 240 6.69 1.22 14.12
N ILE A 241 7.67 1.21 13.20
CA ILE A 241 8.88 0.38 13.35
C ILE A 241 9.74 0.86 14.52
N ASP A 242 9.92 2.17 14.67
CA ASP A 242 10.71 2.75 15.76
C ASP A 242 10.03 2.51 17.12
N GLU A 243 8.71 2.71 17.23
CA GLU A 243 7.90 2.41 18.42
C GLU A 243 7.95 0.93 18.81
N LYS A 244 7.76 0.03 17.85
CA LYS A 244 7.78 -1.42 18.12
C LYS A 244 9.18 -1.89 18.53
N SER A 245 10.23 -1.23 18.04
CA SER A 245 11.61 -1.58 18.36
C SER A 245 12.00 -1.18 19.79
N THR A 246 11.41 -0.12 20.35
CA THR A 246 11.66 0.30 21.73
C THR A 246 10.85 -0.52 22.74
N SER A 247 9.66 -1.00 22.38
CA SER A 247 8.78 -1.78 23.26
C SER A 247 9.22 -3.24 23.50
N THR A 248 10.35 -3.67 22.96
CA THR A 248 10.83 -5.08 23.07
C THR A 248 11.95 -5.24 24.11
N PHE A 249 12.14 -4.23 24.96
CA PHE A 249 13.04 -4.22 26.11
C PHE A 249 12.22 -3.96 27.39
#